data_AF-A0A2I6JAM8-F1
#
_entry.id   AF-A0A2I6JAM8-F1
#
_cell.length_a   1.000
_cell.length_b   1.000
_cell.length_c   1.000
_cell.angle_alpha   90.00
_cell.angle_beta   90.00
_cell.angle_gamma   90.00
#
_symmetry.space_group_name_H-M   'P 1'
#
loop_
_entity.id
_entity.type
_entity.pdbx_description
1 polymer ?
#
loop_
_entity_poly.entity_id
_entity_poly.type
_entity_poly.pdbx_seq_one_letter_code
_entity_poly.pdbx_strand_id
1 'polypeptide(L)'
;MLDIGSTIKLCREARKLTLQELSDRTDLTKSYLSRIENNQRDPTITALEKISLALHIPLNIIILLSESEETNDEFSDINHMLKKTIMDTLVNA
;
A
#
# COMPACT_ATOMS: atom_id res chain seq x y z
N MET A 1 -6.89 -8.98 -9.65
CA MET A 1 -6.61 -7.57 -10.05
C MET A 1 -5.98 -6.88 -8.83
N LEU A 2 -5.03 -5.95 -8.99
CA LEU A 2 -4.37 -5.32 -7.84
C LEU A 2 -5.19 -4.14 -7.29
N ASP A 3 -5.48 -4.14 -5.99
CA ASP A 3 -6.12 -3.02 -5.28
C ASP A 3 -5.08 -2.12 -4.59
N ILE A 4 -4.29 -1.44 -5.41
CA ILE A 4 -3.15 -0.63 -4.96
C ILE A 4 -3.62 0.57 -4.11
N GLY A 5 -4.72 1.23 -4.49
CA GLY A 5 -5.20 2.42 -3.81
C GLY A 5 -5.62 2.14 -2.37
N SER A 6 -6.44 1.11 -2.16
CA SER A 6 -6.85 0.70 -0.81
C SER A 6 -5.66 0.24 0.02
N THR A 7 -4.67 -0.42 -0.59
CA THR A 7 -3.47 -0.89 0.11
C THR A 7 -2.60 0.27 0.57
N ILE A 8 -2.41 1.31 -0.26
CA ILE A 8 -1.70 2.53 0.13
C ILE A 8 -2.40 3.21 1.31
N LYS A 9 -3.74 3.31 1.25
CA LYS A 9 -4.54 3.88 2.33
C LYS A 9 -4.35 3.12 3.64
N LEU A 10 -4.45 1.79 3.59
CA LEU A 10 -4.22 0.91 4.73
C LEU A 10 -2.82 1.12 5.33
N CYS A 11 -1.79 1.13 4.49
CA CYS A 11 -0.42 1.36 4.92
C CYS A 11 -0.22 2.75 5.55
N ARG A 12 -0.83 3.79 4.97
CA ARG A 12 -0.81 5.16 5.52
C ARG A 12 -1.45 5.23 6.90
N GLU A 13 -2.60 4.60 7.07
CA GLU A 13 -3.34 4.56 8.33
C GLU A 13 -2.61 3.76 9.40
N ALA A 14 -1.98 2.64 9.04
CA ALA A 14 -1.11 1.88 9.93
C ALA A 14 0.07 2.71 10.44
N ARG A 15 0.62 3.60 9.59
CA ARG A 15 1.65 4.58 9.98
C ARG A 15 1.10 5.82 10.71
N LYS A 16 -0.21 5.87 10.96
CA LYS A 16 -0.91 7.00 11.62
C LYS A 16 -0.67 8.35 10.93
N LEU A 17 -0.46 8.33 9.61
CA LEU A 17 -0.25 9.54 8.82
C LEU A 17 -1.58 10.04 8.27
N THR A 18 -1.77 11.36 8.33
CA THR A 18 -2.79 12.05 7.53
C THR A 18 -2.38 12.08 6.07
N LEU A 19 -3.36 12.29 5.19
CA LEU A 19 -3.12 12.54 3.76
C LEU A 19 -2.21 13.75 3.52
N GLN A 20 -2.23 14.75 4.41
CA GLN A 20 -1.34 15.91 4.31
C GLN A 20 0.11 15.52 4.63
N GLU A 21 0.35 14.78 5.71
CA GLU A 21 1.70 14.35 6.08
C GLU A 21 2.31 13.43 5.01
N LEU A 22 1.50 12.56 4.38
CA LEU A 22 1.98 11.76 3.26
C LEU A 22 2.31 12.63 2.03
N SER A 23 1.49 13.65 1.76
CA SER A 23 1.75 14.64 0.71
C SER A 23 3.11 15.32 0.90
N ASP A 24 3.36 15.81 2.11
CA ASP A 24 4.59 16.52 2.48
C ASP A 24 5.83 15.62 2.35
N ARG A 25 5.72 14.33 2.67
CA ARG A 25 6.84 13.36 2.57
C ARG A 25 7.14 12.88 1.16
N THR A 26 6.14 12.90 0.27
CA THR A 26 6.26 12.33 -1.08
C THR A 26 6.50 13.37 -2.16
N ASP A 27 6.30 14.66 -1.83
CA ASP A 27 6.22 15.75 -2.82
C ASP A 27 5.14 15.48 -3.89
N LEU A 28 4.09 14.74 -3.49
CA LEU A 28 2.89 14.51 -4.29
C LEU A 28 1.76 15.34 -3.71
N THR A 29 0.86 15.86 -4.53
CA THR A 29 -0.24 16.67 -4.01
C THR A 29 -1.24 15.81 -3.24
N LYS A 30 -1.80 16.36 -2.16
CA LYS A 30 -2.87 15.72 -1.38
C LYS A 30 -4.06 15.28 -2.24
N SER A 31 -4.41 16.05 -3.27
CA SER A 31 -5.47 15.69 -4.21
C SER A 31 -5.11 14.46 -5.05
N TYR A 32 -3.86 14.37 -5.52
CA TYR A 32 -3.39 13.20 -6.27
C TYR A 32 -3.37 11.95 -5.40
N LEU A 33 -2.82 12.03 -4.19
CA LEU A 33 -2.83 10.94 -3.21
C LEU A 33 -4.25 10.48 -2.86
N SER A 34 -5.17 11.42 -2.63
CA SER A 34 -6.58 11.09 -2.37
C SER A 34 -7.21 10.32 -3.54
N ARG A 35 -6.94 10.74 -4.78
CA ARG A 35 -7.46 10.02 -5.96
C ARG A 35 -6.85 8.62 -6.09
N ILE A 36 -5.58 8.44 -5.73
CA ILE A 36 -4.94 7.12 -5.67
C ILE A 36 -5.62 6.26 -4.61
N GLU A 37 -5.73 6.74 -3.37
CA GLU A 37 -6.28 5.99 -2.23
C GLU A 37 -7.76 5.61 -2.43
N ASN A 38 -8.49 6.32 -3.28
CA ASN A 38 -9.88 6.02 -3.62
C ASN A 38 -10.04 5.28 -4.96
N ASN A 39 -8.96 4.73 -5.53
CA ASN A 39 -8.95 4.00 -6.82
C ASN A 39 -9.51 4.82 -8.01
N GLN A 40 -9.42 6.16 -7.93
CA GLN A 40 -9.83 7.09 -8.98
C GLN A 40 -8.67 7.47 -9.92
N ARG A 41 -7.45 7.02 -9.60
CA ARG A 41 -6.25 7.24 -10.38
C ARG A 41 -5.19 6.20 -10.06
N ASP A 42 -4.73 5.49 -11.07
CA ASP A 42 -3.57 4.61 -10.90
C ASP A 42 -2.29 5.41 -10.67
N PRO A 43 -1.48 5.06 -9.66
CA PRO A 43 -0.18 5.68 -9.46
C PRO A 43 0.82 5.21 -10.52
N THR A 44 1.77 6.06 -10.87
CA THR A 44 2.95 5.62 -11.66
C THR A 44 3.90 4.82 -10.76
N ILE A 45 4.82 4.06 -11.34
CA ILE A 45 5.87 3.37 -10.57
C ILE A 45 6.68 4.37 -9.74
N THR A 46 7.06 5.52 -10.31
CA THR A 46 7.77 6.57 -9.56
C THR A 46 6.95 7.12 -8.39
N ALA A 47 5.63 7.26 -8.54
CA ALA A 47 4.76 7.68 -7.44
C ALA A 47 4.68 6.59 -6.36
N LEU A 48 4.59 5.31 -6.75
CA LEU A 48 4.62 4.18 -5.83
C LEU A 48 5.93 4.08 -5.04
N GLU A 49 7.08 4.29 -5.68
CA GLU A 49 8.39 4.33 -5.03
C GLU A 49 8.46 5.44 -3.98
N LYS A 50 8.01 6.66 -4.34
CA LYS A 50 7.93 7.78 -3.41
C LYS A 50 7.05 7.45 -2.20
N ILE A 51 5.88 6.87 -2.44
CA ILE A 51 4.94 6.46 -1.37
C ILE A 51 5.55 5.38 -0.48
N SER A 52 6.16 4.35 -1.06
CA SER A 52 6.87 3.28 -0.35
C SER A 52 7.93 3.83 0.59
N LEU A 53 8.77 4.75 0.10
CA LEU A 53 9.80 5.41 0.90
C LEU A 53 9.19 6.25 2.05
N ALA A 54 8.17 7.06 1.76
CA ALA A 54 7.52 7.92 2.75
C ALA A 54 6.80 7.16 3.86
N LEU A 55 6.29 5.96 3.55
CA LEU A 55 5.65 5.04 4.49
C LEU A 55 6.63 4.13 5.23
N HIS A 56 7.90 4.12 4.83
CA HIS A 56 8.90 3.14 5.30
C HIS A 56 8.37 1.69 5.19
N ILE A 57 7.79 1.36 4.03
CA ILE A 57 7.29 0.03 3.71
C ILE A 57 7.86 -0.36 2.35
N PRO A 58 8.59 -1.47 2.21
CA PRO A 58 9.14 -1.89 0.93
C PRO A 58 8.06 -2.03 -0.15
N LEU A 59 8.34 -1.59 -1.38
CA LEU A 59 7.38 -1.58 -2.48
C LEU A 59 6.77 -2.97 -2.75
N ASN A 60 7.56 -4.03 -2.64
CA ASN A 60 7.09 -5.40 -2.83
C ASN A 60 6.02 -5.80 -1.80
N ILE A 61 6.05 -5.23 -0.59
CA ILE A 61 5.04 -5.48 0.45
C ILE A 61 3.72 -4.81 0.06
N ILE A 62 3.76 -3.58 -0.45
CA ILE A 62 2.56 -2.88 -0.96
C ILE A 62 1.96 -3.67 -2.13
N ILE A 63 2.78 -4.17 -3.05
CA ILE A 63 2.31 -4.97 -4.18
C ILE A 63 1.67 -6.27 -3.68
N LEU A 64 2.35 -7.03 -2.82
CA LEU A 64 1.83 -8.29 -2.28
C LEU A 64 0.48 -8.09 -1.59
N LEU A 65 0.35 -7.07 -0.73
CA LEU A 65 -0.90 -6.77 -0.03
C LEU A 65 -2.04 -6.32 -0.97
N SER A 66 -1.70 -5.76 -2.14
CA SER A 66 -2.68 -5.35 -3.14
C SER A 66 -3.25 -6.49 -3.98
N GLU A 67 -2.66 -7.69 -3.89
CA GLU A 67 -3.14 -8.86 -4.64
C GLU A 67 -4.45 -9.39 -4.05
N SER A 68 -5.43 -9.65 -4.92
CA SER A 68 -6.66 -10.38 -4.60
C SER A 68 -6.35 -11.81 -4.14
N GLU A 69 -7.12 -12.34 -3.18
CA GLU A 69 -6.98 -13.72 -2.67
C GLU A 69 -7.49 -14.82 -3.62
N GLU A 70 -7.93 -14.46 -4.84
CA GLU A 70 -8.66 -15.36 -5.74
C GLU A 70 -7.78 -16.35 -6.52
N THR A 71 -6.50 -16.48 -6.18
CA THR A 71 -5.61 -17.42 -6.88
C THR A 71 -5.51 -18.76 -6.15
N ASN A 72 -6.08 -19.81 -6.75
CA ASN A 72 -5.85 -21.21 -6.36
C ASN A 72 -4.54 -21.72 -6.98
N ASP A 73 -3.45 -21.00 -6.75
CA ASP A 73 -2.12 -21.39 -7.20
C ASP A 73 -1.32 -22.06 -6.07
N GLU A 74 -0.18 -22.66 -6.43
CA GLU A 74 0.71 -23.38 -5.52
C GLU A 74 1.26 -22.52 -4.36
N PHE A 75 1.16 -21.20 -4.48
CA PHE A 75 1.65 -20.23 -3.51
C PHE A 75 0.54 -19.60 -2.66
N SER A 76 -0.73 -19.96 -2.87
CA SER A 76 -1.87 -19.34 -2.19
C SER A 76 -1.74 -19.36 -0.66
N ASP A 77 -1.40 -20.52 -0.08
CA ASP A 77 -1.19 -20.68 1.37
C ASP A 77 -0.01 -19.83 1.88
N ILE A 78 1.08 -19.78 1.11
CA ILE A 78 2.28 -19.01 1.44
C ILE A 78 1.96 -17.51 1.39
N ASN A 79 1.27 -17.06 0.35
CA ASN A 79 0.85 -15.67 0.18
C ASN A 79 -0.11 -15.25 1.30
N HIS A 80 -1.07 -16.11 1.66
CA HIS A 80 -1.97 -15.85 2.78
C HIS A 80 -1.21 -15.73 4.11
N MET A 81 -0.29 -16.67 4.39
CA MET A 81 0.57 -16.62 5.57
C MET A 81 1.42 -15.35 5.62
N LEU A 82 2.08 -14.99 4.50
CA LEU A 82 2.90 -13.78 4.40
C LEU A 82 2.07 -12.52 4.62
N LYS A 83 0.93 -12.39 3.94
CA LYS A 83 0.01 -11.26 4.10
C LYS A 83 -0.42 -11.10 5.55
N LYS A 84 -0.80 -12.20 6.21
CA LYS A 84 -1.17 -12.20 7.63
C LYS A 84 -0.02 -11.72 8.52
N THR A 85 1.17 -12.28 8.39
CA THR A 85 2.33 -11.88 9.19
C THR A 85 2.71 -10.42 8.97
N ILE A 86 2.65 -9.94 7.72
CA ILE A 86 2.89 -8.53 7.38
C ILE A 86 1.84 -7.65 8.05
N MET A 87 0.56 -8.00 7.96
CA MET A 87 -0.53 -7.23 8.58
C MET A 87 -0.39 -7.14 10.09
N ASP A 88 -0.08 -8.25 10.76
CA ASP A 88 0.20 -8.28 12.19
C ASP A 88 1.40 -7.37 12.54
N THR A 89 2.44 -7.36 11.71
CA THR A 89 3.61 -6.50 11.90
C THR A 89 3.27 -5.02 11.71
N LEU A 90 2.46 -4.67 10.71
CA LEU A 90 2.06 -3.28 10.42
C LEU A 90 1.17 -2.70 11.51
N VAL A 91 0.29 -3.49 12.11
CA VAL A 91 -0.63 -3.04 13.16
C VAL A 91 0.07 -2.88 14.52
N ASN A 92 1.11 -3.66 14.78
CA ASN A 92 1.82 -3.67 16.06
C ASN A 92 3.11 -2.84 16.07
N ALA A 93 3.49 -2.22 14.94
CA ALA A 93 4.65 -1.32 14.82
C ALA A 93 4.33 0.11 15.26
#